data_AF-A0A016U7Z7-F1
#
_entry.id   AF-A0A016U7Z7-F1
#
_cell.length_a   1.000
_cell.length_b   1.000
_cell.length_c   1.000
_cell.angle_alpha   90.00
_cell.angle_beta   90.00
_cell.angle_gamma   90.00
#
_symmetry.space_group_name_H-M   'P 1'
#
loop_
_entity.id
_entity.type
_entity.pdbx_description
1 polymer ?
#
loop_
_entity_poly.entity_id
_entity_poly.type
_entity_poly.pdbx_seq_one_letter_code
_entity_poly.pdbx_strand_id
1 'polypeptide(L)'
;MRKHQVESEDVVIAAVENDVCTLLKECIRRLPVTVDDVESYTRTDAVLGKVISCVNTEKWPKANQKLAYFQNRCKTLSVVGGCLMSGERVVIPPELR
;
A
#
# COMPACT_ATOMS: atom_id res chain seq x y z
N MET A 1 46.23 -50.08 16.67
CA MET A 1 45.46 -49.27 15.71
C MET A 1 44.18 -48.80 16.40
N ARG A 2 44.05 -47.49 16.66
CA ARG A 2 42.88 -46.91 17.36
C ARG A 2 41.79 -46.60 16.35
N LYS A 3 40.60 -47.19 16.53
CA LYS A 3 39.42 -46.89 15.71
C LYS A 3 38.76 -45.64 16.29
N HIS A 4 38.79 -44.53 15.54
CA HIS A 4 38.03 -43.33 15.87
C HIS A 4 36.58 -43.60 15.50
N GLN A 5 35.70 -43.73 16.49
CA GLN A 5 34.26 -43.76 16.24
C GLN A 5 33.83 -42.31 15.98
N VAL A 6 33.38 -42.05 14.75
CA VAL A 6 32.73 -40.79 14.41
C VAL A 6 31.32 -40.88 14.96
N GLU A 7 31.03 -40.11 16.00
CA GLU A 7 29.67 -39.94 16.51
C GLU A 7 28.84 -39.19 15.46
N SER A 8 27.71 -39.77 15.07
CA SER A 8 26.77 -39.13 14.15
C SER A 8 26.02 -38.03 14.90
N GLU A 9 26.38 -36.78 14.64
CA GLU A 9 25.62 -35.64 15.15
C GLU A 9 24.21 -35.67 14.54
N ASP A 10 23.19 -35.87 15.38
CA ASP A 10 21.78 -35.79 14.99
C ASP A 10 21.45 -34.35 14.55
N VAL A 11 21.36 -34.13 13.24
CA VAL A 11 20.90 -32.85 12.68
C VAL A 11 19.39 -32.75 12.88
N VAL A 12 18.98 -32.09 13.97
CA VAL A 12 17.57 -31.78 14.23
C VAL A 12 17.15 -30.60 13.35
N ILE A 13 16.52 -30.89 12.21
CA ILE A 13 15.89 -29.88 11.36
C ILE A 13 14.55 -29.49 12.01
N ALA A 14 14.54 -28.40 12.78
CA ALA A 14 13.29 -27.81 13.24
C ALA A 14 12.53 -27.25 12.03
N ALA A 15 11.41 -27.87 11.66
CA ALA A 15 10.55 -27.37 10.61
C ALA A 15 9.87 -26.07 11.09
N VAL A 16 10.22 -24.95 10.45
CA VAL A 16 9.47 -23.71 10.61
C VAL A 16 8.25 -23.79 9.71
N GLU A 17 7.10 -24.14 10.26
CA GLU A 17 5.81 -23.93 9.59
C GLU A 17 5.55 -22.43 9.50
N ASN A 18 6.18 -21.77 8.52
CA ASN A 18 5.79 -20.42 8.16
C ASN A 18 4.44 -20.55 7.45
N ASP A 19 3.38 -19.98 8.03
CA ASP A 19 2.03 -20.02 7.44
C ASP A 19 2.11 -19.54 5.99
N VAL A 20 1.95 -20.48 5.06
CA VAL A 20 2.06 -20.25 3.62
C VAL A 20 1.07 -19.18 3.16
N CYS A 21 -0.09 -19.05 3.82
CA CYS A 21 -1.06 -18.00 3.53
C CYS A 21 -0.54 -16.62 3.94
N THR A 22 0.14 -16.53 5.07
CA THR A 22 0.79 -15.30 5.54
C THR A 22 1.97 -14.93 4.63
N LEU A 23 2.78 -15.90 4.23
CA LEU A 23 3.87 -15.70 3.27
C LEU A 23 3.35 -15.19 1.92
N LEU A 24 2.27 -15.78 1.41
CA LEU A 24 1.64 -15.35 0.16
C LEU A 24 1.14 -13.90 0.24
N LYS A 25 0.45 -13.53 1.33
CA LYS A 25 -0.02 -12.15 1.54
C LYS A 25 1.15 -11.16 1.58
N GLU A 26 2.23 -11.51 2.27
CA GLU A 26 3.45 -10.68 2.32
C GLU A 26 4.14 -10.57 0.96
N CYS A 27 4.19 -11.66 0.18
CA CYS A 27 4.73 -11.63 -1.18
C CYS A 27 3.89 -10.73 -2.11
N ILE A 28 2.56 -10.80 -2.02
CA ILE A 28 1.64 -9.96 -2.80
C ILE A 28 1.74 -8.49 -2.39
N ARG A 29 1.82 -8.19 -1.09
CA ARG A 29 2.02 -6.82 -0.58
C ARG A 29 3.33 -6.19 -1.05
N ARG A 30 4.32 -7.02 -1.40
CA ARG A 30 5.63 -6.59 -1.92
C ARG A 30 5.66 -6.47 -3.44
N LEU A 31 4.58 -6.81 -4.14
CA LEU A 31 4.50 -6.59 -5.58
C LEU A 31 4.54 -5.08 -5.86
N PRO A 32 5.19 -4.67 -6.97
CA PRO A 32 5.28 -3.27 -7.30
C PRO A 32 3.88 -2.71 -7.58
N VAL A 33 3.47 -1.73 -6.78
CA VAL A 33 2.29 -0.91 -7.08
C VAL A 33 2.65 -0.01 -8.25
N THR A 34 1.93 -0.15 -9.36
CA THR A 34 2.16 0.64 -10.57
C THR A 34 1.33 1.94 -10.57
N VAL A 35 1.67 2.87 -11.47
CA VAL A 35 0.89 4.10 -11.65
C VAL A 35 -0.53 3.78 -12.10
N ASP A 36 -0.69 2.80 -13.01
CA ASP A 36 -2.00 2.37 -13.52
C ASP A 36 -2.88 1.79 -12.40
N ASP A 37 -2.27 1.05 -11.47
CA ASP A 37 -2.97 0.57 -10.28
C ASP A 37 -3.46 1.76 -9.44
N VAL A 38 -2.57 2.71 -9.11
CA VAL A 38 -2.95 3.87 -8.30
C VAL A 38 -4.05 4.68 -8.98
N GLU A 39 -3.96 4.94 -10.28
CA GLU A 39 -4.99 5.67 -11.02
C GLU A 39 -6.34 4.95 -10.94
N SER A 40 -6.35 3.65 -11.26
CA SER A 40 -7.55 2.83 -11.30
C SER A 40 -8.25 2.80 -9.94
N TYR A 41 -7.49 2.51 -8.87
CA TYR A 41 -8.02 2.44 -7.51
C TYR A 41 -8.42 3.82 -6.97
N THR A 42 -7.72 4.90 -7.34
CA THR A 42 -8.09 6.27 -6.99
C THR A 42 -9.43 6.66 -7.61
N ARG A 43 -9.69 6.26 -8.86
CA ARG A 43 -10.94 6.51 -9.56
C ARG A 43 -12.12 5.73 -8.95
N THR A 44 -11.89 4.51 -8.50
CA THR A 44 -12.94 3.68 -7.88
C THR A 44 -13.23 4.04 -6.42
N ASP A 45 -12.26 4.64 -5.71
CA ASP A 45 -12.46 5.07 -4.32
C ASP A 45 -13.43 6.27 -4.25
N ALA A 46 -14.50 6.08 -3.48
CA ALA A 46 -15.59 7.05 -3.38
C ALA A 46 -15.20 8.37 -2.69
N VAL A 47 -14.13 8.39 -1.89
CA VAL A 47 -13.59 9.58 -1.22
C VAL A 47 -12.58 10.27 -2.14
N LEU A 48 -11.59 9.55 -2.65
CA LEU A 48 -10.53 10.08 -3.50
C LEU A 48 -11.08 10.62 -4.82
N GLY A 49 -12.04 9.94 -5.45
CA GLY A 49 -12.72 10.46 -6.64
C GLY A 49 -13.43 11.80 -6.37
N LYS A 50 -14.03 11.96 -5.18
CA LYS A 50 -14.62 13.25 -4.76
C LYS A 50 -13.55 14.30 -4.49
N VAL A 51 -12.43 13.92 -3.87
CA VAL A 51 -11.28 14.83 -3.65
C VAL A 51 -10.75 15.34 -4.99
N ILE A 52 -10.55 14.48 -5.97
CA ILE A 52 -10.13 14.86 -7.33
C ILE A 52 -11.11 15.87 -7.93
N SER A 53 -12.41 15.61 -7.84
CA SER A 53 -13.44 16.55 -8.31
C SER A 53 -13.35 17.90 -7.59
N CYS A 54 -13.15 17.91 -6.27
CA CYS A 54 -12.99 19.14 -5.48
C CYS A 54 -11.72 19.90 -5.83
N VAL A 55 -10.60 19.21 -6.10
CA VAL A 55 -9.33 19.82 -6.52
C VAL A 55 -9.48 20.45 -7.90
N ASN A 56 -10.06 19.72 -8.87
CA ASN A 56 -10.25 20.21 -10.24
C ASN A 56 -11.26 21.36 -10.35
N THR A 57 -12.27 21.40 -9.48
CA THR A 57 -13.31 22.44 -9.51
C THR A 57 -13.07 23.56 -8.51
N GLU A 58 -12.06 23.42 -7.64
CA GLU A 58 -11.79 24.26 -6.47
C GLU A 58 -12.98 24.39 -5.48
N LYS A 59 -13.99 23.52 -5.59
CA LYS A 59 -15.20 23.55 -4.77
C LYS A 59 -15.15 22.49 -3.69
N TRP A 60 -14.98 22.93 -2.44
CA TRP A 60 -14.98 22.05 -1.29
C TRP A 60 -16.30 22.14 -0.50
N PRO A 61 -16.91 21.01 -0.12
CA PRO A 61 -18.10 21.03 0.72
C PRO A 61 -17.77 21.54 2.12
N LYS A 62 -18.68 22.33 2.73
CA LYS A 62 -18.45 22.96 4.05
C LYS A 62 -18.43 21.96 5.22
N ALA A 63 -19.13 20.83 5.10
CA ALA A 63 -19.30 19.88 6.19
C ALA A 63 -19.18 18.44 5.67
N ASN A 64 -17.94 17.99 5.46
CA ASN A 64 -17.68 16.59 5.18
C ASN A 64 -16.43 16.12 5.95
N GLN A 65 -16.65 15.41 7.06
CA GLN A 65 -15.58 14.95 7.93
C GLN A 65 -14.58 14.02 7.22
N LYS A 66 -15.03 13.24 6.22
CA LYS A 66 -14.16 12.37 5.43
C LYS A 66 -13.23 13.16 4.49
N LEU A 67 -13.65 14.35 4.06
CA LEU A 67 -12.87 15.22 3.17
C LEU A 67 -12.07 16.28 3.94
N ALA A 68 -12.37 16.53 5.21
CA ALA A 68 -11.74 17.57 6.02
C ALA A 68 -10.21 17.47 6.03
N TYR A 69 -9.66 16.25 6.08
CA TYR A 69 -8.22 16.02 5.99
C TYR A 69 -7.61 16.57 4.70
N PHE A 70 -8.27 16.32 3.56
CA PHE A 70 -7.83 16.79 2.24
C PHE A 70 -8.09 18.28 2.06
N GLN A 71 -9.23 18.77 2.54
CA GLN A 71 -9.59 20.19 2.48
C GLN A 71 -8.59 21.06 3.23
N ASN A 72 -8.15 20.65 4.42
CA ASN A 72 -7.15 21.37 5.21
C ASN A 72 -5.79 21.48 4.49
N ARG A 73 -5.54 20.62 3.49
CA ARG A 73 -4.31 20.56 2.70
C ARG A 73 -4.56 20.85 1.22
N CYS A 74 -5.70 21.43 0.86
CA CYS A 74 -6.11 21.61 -0.52
C CYS A 74 -5.07 22.37 -1.36
N LYS A 75 -4.36 23.33 -0.76
CA LYS A 75 -3.29 24.10 -1.41
C LYS A 75 -2.09 23.26 -1.86
N THR A 76 -1.89 22.09 -1.26
CA THR A 76 -0.82 21.16 -1.63
C THR A 76 -1.32 20.01 -2.48
N LEU A 77 -2.63 19.91 -2.73
CA LEU A 77 -3.20 18.84 -3.54
C LEU A 77 -3.14 19.20 -5.02
N SER A 78 -2.77 18.22 -5.84
CA SER A 78 -2.80 18.31 -7.29
C SER A 78 -3.19 16.96 -7.89
N VAL A 79 -3.65 16.98 -9.14
CA VAL A 79 -4.01 15.76 -9.88
C VAL A 79 -3.06 15.64 -11.07
N VAL A 80 -2.34 14.52 -11.16
CA VAL A 80 -1.35 14.26 -12.21
C VAL A 80 -1.57 12.85 -12.74
N GLY A 81 -1.83 12.70 -14.05
CA GLY A 81 -2.08 11.40 -14.67
C GLY A 81 -3.25 10.63 -14.04
N GLY A 82 -4.29 11.35 -13.58
CA GLY A 82 -5.43 10.74 -12.88
C GLY A 82 -5.17 10.33 -11.42
N CYS A 83 -3.94 10.42 -10.94
CA CYS A 83 -3.56 10.17 -9.56
C CYS A 83 -3.65 11.44 -8.70
N LEU A 84 -3.99 11.27 -7.41
CA LEU A 84 -3.97 12.36 -6.45
C LEU A 84 -2.57 12.51 -5.83
N MET A 85 -2.04 13.72 -5.86
CA MET A 85 -0.76 14.10 -5.28
C MET A 85 -0.96 15.02 -4.08
N SER A 86 -0.08 14.92 -3.08
CA SER A 86 0.03 15.82 -1.94
C SER A 86 1.45 16.36 -1.87
N GLY A 87 1.70 17.51 -2.50
CA GLY A 87 3.04 18.00 -2.79
C GLY A 87 3.77 17.04 -3.71
N GLU A 88 4.92 16.55 -3.27
CA GLU A 88 5.78 15.62 -4.04
C GLU A 88 5.46 14.14 -3.80
N ARG A 89 4.38 13.83 -3.08
CA ARG A 89 4.01 12.45 -2.70
C ARG A 89 2.70 12.05 -3.36
N VAL A 90 2.65 10.84 -3.91
CA VAL A 90 1.41 10.22 -4.37
C VAL A 90 0.56 9.77 -3.19
N VAL A 91 -0.75 10.01 -3.26
CA VAL A 91 -1.72 9.48 -2.30
C VAL A 91 -2.07 8.05 -2.71
N ILE A 92 -1.65 7.07 -1.91
CA ILE A 92 -1.95 5.65 -2.17
C ILE A 92 -3.37 5.32 -1.66
N PRO A 93 -4.26 4.81 -2.55
CA PRO A 93 -5.57 4.28 -2.19
C PRO A 93 -5.47 3.24 -1.06
N PRO A 94 -6.42 3.20 -0.11
CA PRO A 94 -6.40 2.25 1.00
C PRO A 94 -6.24 0.78 0.58
N GLU A 95 -6.79 0.40 -0.56
CA GLU A 95 -6.75 -0.95 -1.13
C GLU A 95 -5.34 -1.38 -1.59
N LEU A 96 -4.45 -0.42 -1.83
CA LEU A 96 -3.08 -0.64 -2.28
C LEU A 96 -2.04 -0.47 -1.15
N ARG A 97 -2.48 -0.38 0.12
CA ARG A 97 -1.61 -0.23 1.29
C ARG A 97 -1.25 -1.54 1.97
#